data_AF-A0A7Y9JZ57-F1
#
_entry.id   AF-A0A7Y9JZ57-F1
#
_cell.length_a   1.000
_cell.length_b   1.000
_cell.length_c   1.000
_cell.angle_alpha   90.00
_cell.angle_beta   90.00
_cell.angle_gamma   90.00
#
_symmetry.space_group_name_H-M   'P 1'
#
loop_
_entity.id
_entity.type
_entity.pdbx_description
1 polymer ?
#
loop_
_entity_poly.entity_id
_entity_poly.type
_entity_poly.pdbx_seq_one_letter_code
_entity_poly.pdbx_strand_id
1 'polypeptide(L)'
;MPDDRDPAAAAPEVPDPADVTADGPAAAGTSAPGPVPTEEELLRTATPARVRRAPRYRAFVVTGALLGLVVAVVLVAVLGDDRALEGAGGGLLPVLDGVGGVRAVVGTGGAILGALAGGVVALLADRRSRRAR
;
A
#
# COMPACT_ATOMS: atom_id res chain seq x y z
N MET A 1 39.37 41.40 -52.52
CA MET A 1 39.30 41.32 -51.05
C MET A 1 38.22 40.29 -50.74
N PRO A 2 38.59 39.09 -50.26
CA PRO A 2 37.68 38.04 -49.85
C PRO A 2 37.11 38.31 -48.45
N ASP A 3 35.86 37.91 -48.24
CA ASP A 3 35.32 37.23 -47.03
C ASP A 3 33.80 37.21 -47.22
N ASP A 4 33.24 36.09 -47.67
CA ASP A 4 32.86 34.91 -46.89
C ASP A 4 31.71 35.16 -45.90
N ARG A 5 30.70 34.32 -46.11
CA ARG A 5 29.36 34.31 -45.53
C ARG A 5 29.41 34.27 -44.01
N ASP A 6 28.51 35.01 -43.37
CA ASP A 6 28.03 34.68 -42.03
C ASP A 6 26.60 34.11 -42.14
N PRO A 7 26.41 32.78 -42.05
CA PRO A 7 25.11 32.13 -41.93
C PRO A 7 24.85 31.85 -40.45
N ALA A 8 24.25 32.80 -39.73
CA ALA A 8 23.93 32.58 -38.33
C ALA A 8 22.52 33.06 -37.96
N ALA A 9 21.69 32.06 -37.66
CA ALA A 9 20.58 32.09 -36.72
C ALA A 9 19.36 32.94 -37.10
N ALA A 10 18.51 32.35 -37.95
CA ALA A 10 17.06 32.54 -37.81
C ALA A 10 16.66 32.10 -36.38
N ALA A 11 16.44 33.07 -35.51
CA ALA A 11 15.96 32.82 -34.16
C ALA A 11 14.57 32.16 -34.23
N PRO A 12 14.30 31.09 -33.47
CA PRO A 12 12.99 30.47 -33.44
C PRO A 12 11.96 31.44 -32.85
N GLU A 13 10.91 31.69 -33.62
CA GLU A 13 9.72 32.44 -33.24
C GLU A 13 9.10 31.82 -31.99
N VAL A 14 9.11 32.59 -30.89
CA VAL A 14 8.55 32.16 -29.60
C VAL A 14 7.03 32.10 -29.76
N PRO A 15 6.38 30.93 -29.55
CA PRO A 15 4.93 30.82 -29.66
C PRO A 15 4.22 31.72 -28.64
N ASP A 16 3.18 32.41 -29.11
CA ASP A 16 2.27 33.24 -28.31
C ASP A 16 1.65 32.40 -27.17
N PRO A 17 1.76 32.82 -25.89
CA PRO A 17 1.19 32.11 -24.74
C PRO A 17 -0.34 32.03 -24.74
N ALA A 18 -1.03 32.62 -25.73
CA ALA A 18 -2.48 32.55 -25.85
C ALA A 18 -3.04 31.17 -26.28
N ASP A 19 -2.20 30.23 -26.72
CA ASP A 19 -2.66 28.93 -27.26
C ASP A 19 -2.38 27.71 -26.34
N VAL A 20 -2.39 27.93 -25.02
CA VAL A 20 -2.45 26.84 -24.04
C VAL A 20 -3.89 26.65 -23.61
N THR A 21 -4.68 25.93 -24.41
CA THR A 21 -5.95 25.34 -23.97
C THR A 21 -5.65 24.24 -22.95
N ALA A 22 -5.40 24.66 -21.71
CA ALA A 22 -5.20 23.78 -20.56
C ALA A 22 -6.54 23.20 -20.12
N ASP A 23 -7.03 22.19 -20.83
CA ASP A 23 -8.06 21.28 -20.29
C ASP A 23 -7.37 20.27 -19.36
N GLY A 24 -6.87 20.80 -18.23
CA GLY A 24 -6.27 20.06 -17.12
C GLY A 24 -7.25 20.01 -15.94
N PRO A 25 -7.23 18.97 -15.09
CA PRO A 25 -8.18 18.81 -14.01
C PRO A 25 -8.14 20.05 -13.12
N ALA A 26 -9.31 20.68 -12.96
CA ALA A 26 -9.51 21.92 -12.20
C ALA A 26 -8.64 21.91 -10.94
N ALA A 27 -7.63 22.78 -10.93
CA ALA A 27 -6.78 23.00 -9.78
C ALA A 27 -7.70 23.33 -8.59
N ALA A 28 -7.77 22.42 -7.63
CA ALA A 28 -8.33 22.72 -6.32
C ALA A 28 -7.54 23.93 -5.80
N GLY A 29 -8.21 25.08 -5.73
CA GLY A 29 -7.57 26.32 -5.35
C GLY A 29 -6.87 26.13 -4.01
N THR A 30 -5.54 26.26 -4.01
CA THR A 30 -4.80 26.55 -2.78
C THR A 30 -5.23 27.96 -2.38
N SER A 31 -6.30 28.07 -1.58
CA SER A 31 -6.61 29.30 -0.88
C SER A 31 -5.37 29.66 -0.06
N ALA A 32 -4.86 30.87 -0.25
CA ALA A 32 -3.89 31.47 0.66
C ALA A 32 -4.42 31.30 2.11
N PRO A 33 -3.55 31.05 3.11
CA PRO A 33 -4.00 30.90 4.49
C PRO A 33 -4.70 32.19 4.92
N GLY A 34 -6.03 32.15 4.89
CA GLY A 34 -6.87 33.22 5.42
C GLY A 34 -6.80 33.22 6.95
N PRO A 35 -7.28 34.30 7.60
CA PRO A 35 -7.42 34.34 9.05
C PRO A 35 -8.16 33.10 9.54
N VAL A 36 -7.67 32.44 10.59
CA VAL A 36 -8.32 31.27 11.19
C VAL A 36 -9.71 31.70 11.69
N PRO A 37 -10.82 31.13 11.19
CA PRO A 37 -12.17 31.54 11.58
C PRO A 37 -12.43 31.35 13.07
N THR A 38 -13.26 32.22 13.64
CA THR A 38 -13.62 32.15 15.06
C THR A 38 -14.57 30.98 15.35
N GLU A 39 -14.58 30.47 16.59
CA GLU A 39 -15.40 29.31 16.99
C GLU A 39 -16.90 29.52 16.71
N GLU A 40 -17.39 30.75 16.88
CA GLU A 40 -18.79 31.13 16.62
C GLU A 40 -19.14 31.07 15.12
N GLU A 41 -18.20 31.41 14.24
CA GLU A 41 -18.36 31.32 12.78
C GLU A 41 -18.31 29.87 12.30
N LEU A 42 -17.49 29.03 12.93
CA LEU A 42 -17.45 27.60 12.69
C LEU A 42 -18.77 26.94 13.08
N LEU A 43 -19.33 27.25 14.25
CA LEU A 43 -20.62 26.68 14.68
C LEU A 43 -21.79 27.09 13.77
N ARG A 44 -21.73 28.28 13.16
CA ARG A 44 -22.78 28.78 12.25
C ARG A 44 -22.70 28.17 10.85
N THR A 45 -21.50 27.84 10.38
CA THR A 45 -21.26 27.39 9.00
C THR A 45 -21.01 25.88 8.89
N ALA A 46 -20.55 25.25 9.98
CA ALA A 46 -20.18 23.85 9.96
C ALA A 46 -21.41 22.96 9.82
N THR A 47 -21.46 22.23 8.72
CA THR A 47 -22.36 21.08 8.58
C THR A 47 -21.75 19.91 9.37
N PRO A 48 -22.49 19.26 10.29
CA PRO A 48 -21.94 18.20 11.13
C PRO A 48 -21.47 17.01 10.27
N ALA A 49 -20.15 16.88 10.14
CA ALA A 49 -19.52 15.78 9.44
C ALA A 49 -19.46 14.56 10.37
N ARG A 50 -20.19 13.49 10.04
CA ARG A 50 -20.02 12.21 10.73
C ARG A 50 -18.69 11.59 10.29
N VAL A 51 -17.69 11.64 11.18
CA VAL A 51 -16.42 10.95 10.99
C VAL A 51 -16.69 9.44 11.07
N ARG A 52 -16.58 8.73 9.94
CA ARG A 52 -16.63 7.27 9.98
C ARG A 52 -15.39 6.76 10.72
N ARG A 53 -15.56 5.82 11.65
CA ARG A 53 -14.44 4.99 12.11
C ARG A 53 -13.97 4.17 10.92
N ALA A 54 -12.71 4.31 10.54
CA ALA A 54 -12.11 3.42 9.56
C ALA A 54 -12.19 1.97 10.08
N PRO A 55 -12.57 0.99 9.24
CA PRO A 55 -12.49 -0.41 9.58
C PRO A 55 -11.06 -0.76 10.02
N ARG A 56 -10.92 -1.52 11.11
CA ARG A 56 -9.60 -1.89 11.64
C ARG A 56 -8.99 -3.02 10.81
N TYR A 57 -8.55 -2.72 9.59
CA TYR A 57 -7.90 -3.70 8.68
C TYR A 57 -6.74 -4.44 9.36
N ARG A 58 -5.99 -3.73 10.21
CA ARG A 58 -4.89 -4.31 10.99
C ARG A 58 -5.30 -5.52 11.81
N ALA A 59 -6.49 -5.53 12.41
CA ALA A 59 -6.96 -6.65 13.22
C ALA A 59 -7.12 -7.91 12.36
N PHE A 60 -7.72 -7.80 11.18
CA PHE A 60 -7.91 -8.93 10.27
C PHE A 60 -6.60 -9.49 9.73
N VAL A 61 -5.65 -8.62 9.38
CA VAL A 61 -4.33 -9.05 8.90
C VAL A 61 -3.57 -9.79 10.01
N VAL A 62 -3.56 -9.24 11.23
CA VAL A 62 -2.88 -9.88 12.37
C VAL A 62 -3.52 -11.22 12.73
N THR A 63 -4.86 -11.27 12.82
CA THR A 63 -5.57 -12.53 13.12
C THR A 63 -5.34 -13.57 12.04
N GLY A 64 -5.39 -13.16 10.76
CA GLY A 64 -5.09 -14.03 9.64
C GLY A 64 -3.68 -14.58 9.70
N ALA A 65 -2.68 -13.74 9.99
CA ALA A 65 -1.29 -14.15 10.13
C ALA A 65 -1.10 -15.17 11.25
N LEU A 66 -1.68 -14.90 12.42
CA LEU A 66 -1.62 -15.82 13.57
C LEU A 66 -2.30 -17.16 13.25
N LEU A 67 -3.47 -17.13 12.62
CA LEU A 67 -4.18 -18.35 12.24
C LEU A 67 -3.38 -19.16 11.21
N GLY A 68 -2.81 -18.50 10.20
CA GLY A 68 -1.97 -19.14 9.19
C GLY A 68 -0.70 -19.76 9.78
N LEU A 69 -0.08 -19.09 10.75
CA LEU A 69 1.05 -19.63 11.50
C LEU A 69 0.65 -20.89 12.29
N VAL A 70 -0.47 -20.84 13.01
CA VAL A 70 -0.98 -21.99 13.78
C VAL A 70 -1.27 -23.18 12.86
N VAL A 71 -1.96 -22.94 11.74
CA VAL A 71 -2.25 -23.97 10.74
C VAL A 71 -0.97 -24.57 10.17
N ALA A 72 0.04 -23.75 9.86
CA ALA A 72 1.33 -24.23 9.38
C ALA A 72 2.07 -25.09 10.41
N VAL A 73 2.07 -24.69 11.70
CA VAL A 73 2.65 -25.49 12.78
C VAL A 73 1.95 -26.84 12.90
N VAL A 74 0.61 -26.86 12.86
CA VAL A 74 -0.18 -28.10 12.91
C VAL A 74 0.11 -28.98 11.70
N LEU A 75 0.18 -28.42 10.49
CA LEU A 75 0.52 -29.15 9.27
C LEU A 75 1.89 -29.83 9.38
N VAL A 76 2.92 -29.12 9.84
CA VAL A 76 4.25 -29.72 10.03
C VAL A 76 4.23 -30.79 11.11
N ALA A 77 3.45 -30.61 12.18
CA ALA A 77 3.35 -31.60 13.25
C ALA A 77 2.62 -32.89 12.82
N VAL A 78 1.64 -32.81 11.91
CA VAL A 78 0.83 -33.96 11.49
C VAL A 78 1.38 -34.64 10.23
N LEU A 79 1.91 -33.88 9.27
CA LEU A 79 2.37 -34.37 7.97
C LEU A 79 3.90 -34.41 7.83
N GLY A 80 4.65 -33.91 8.81
CA GLY A 80 6.11 -33.87 8.74
C GLY A 80 6.73 -35.26 8.91
N ASP A 81 7.30 -35.81 7.85
CA ASP A 81 8.16 -36.99 7.94
C ASP A 81 9.54 -36.61 8.48
N ASP A 82 9.85 -37.04 9.71
CA ASP A 82 11.11 -36.70 10.41
C ASP A 82 12.35 -37.06 9.57
N ARG A 83 12.31 -38.16 8.83
CA ARG A 83 13.40 -38.64 7.94
C ARG A 83 13.64 -37.70 6.75
N ALA A 84 12.59 -37.09 6.21
CA ALA A 84 12.70 -36.13 5.10
C ALA A 84 13.17 -34.75 5.59
N LEU A 85 12.84 -34.41 6.85
CA LEU A 85 13.21 -33.15 7.49
C LEU A 85 14.68 -33.14 7.96
N GLU A 86 15.23 -34.30 8.36
CA GLU A 86 16.65 -34.46 8.69
C GLU A 86 17.57 -34.33 7.46
N GLY A 87 17.12 -34.80 6.29
CA GLY A 87 17.88 -34.72 5.03
C GLY A 87 17.90 -33.32 4.39
N ALA A 88 17.11 -32.37 4.88
CA ALA A 88 17.04 -30.99 4.40
C ALA A 88 18.17 -30.08 4.93
N GLY A 89 19.19 -30.67 5.57
CA GLY A 89 20.36 -29.97 6.10
C GLY A 89 21.15 -29.26 5.00
N GLY A 90 21.39 -27.96 5.18
CA GLY A 90 22.00 -27.09 4.17
C GLY A 90 21.68 -25.60 4.29
N GLY A 91 21.04 -25.18 5.39
CA GLY A 91 20.73 -23.77 5.62
C GLY A 91 21.98 -22.93 5.92
N LEU A 92 22.07 -21.72 5.36
CA LEU A 92 23.17 -20.76 5.59
C LEU A 92 23.26 -20.26 7.05
N LEU A 93 22.21 -20.47 7.86
CA LEU A 93 22.15 -20.08 9.28
C LEU A 93 21.86 -21.31 10.14
N PRO A 94 22.49 -21.46 11.33
CA PRO A 94 22.27 -22.60 12.23
C PRO A 94 20.80 -22.77 12.67
N VAL A 95 20.04 -21.67 12.73
CA VAL A 95 18.61 -21.70 13.07
C VAL A 95 17.73 -22.21 11.91
N LEU A 96 18.26 -22.17 10.69
CA LEU A 96 17.61 -22.63 9.46
C LEU A 96 18.09 -24.00 9.01
N ASP A 97 18.91 -24.68 9.82
CA ASP A 97 19.41 -25.99 9.47
C ASP A 97 18.43 -27.10 9.88
N GLY A 98 18.36 -28.15 9.05
CA GLY A 98 17.49 -29.32 9.23
C GLY A 98 16.02 -28.98 9.54
N VAL A 99 15.47 -29.66 10.53
CA VAL A 99 14.04 -29.59 10.94
C VAL A 99 13.62 -28.17 11.38
N GLY A 100 14.56 -27.40 11.95
CA GLY A 100 14.30 -26.01 12.39
C GLY A 100 14.03 -25.07 11.21
N GLY A 101 14.78 -25.22 10.12
CA GLY A 101 14.60 -24.42 8.90
C GLY A 101 13.29 -24.68 8.19
N VAL A 102 12.89 -25.94 8.03
CA VAL A 102 11.62 -26.29 7.38
C VAL A 102 10.44 -25.72 8.17
N ARG A 103 10.47 -25.83 9.50
CA ARG A 103 9.45 -25.22 10.38
C ARG A 103 9.40 -23.70 10.25
N ALA A 104 10.55 -23.03 10.18
CA ALA A 104 10.62 -21.59 10.02
C ALA A 104 10.04 -21.13 8.67
N VAL A 105 10.39 -21.81 7.58
CA VAL A 105 9.90 -21.49 6.23
C VAL A 105 8.40 -21.75 6.11
N VAL A 106 7.93 -22.93 6.53
CA VAL A 106 6.51 -23.30 6.45
C VAL A 106 5.67 -22.42 7.38
N GLY A 107 6.14 -22.15 8.60
CA GLY A 107 5.49 -21.25 9.55
C GLY A 107 5.38 -19.82 9.02
N THR A 108 6.47 -19.27 8.48
CA THR A 108 6.49 -17.92 7.91
C THR A 108 5.61 -17.83 6.66
N GLY A 109 5.69 -18.82 5.77
CA GLY A 109 4.83 -18.92 4.60
C GLY A 109 3.34 -19.00 4.97
N GLY A 110 3.00 -19.84 5.96
CA GLY A 110 1.65 -19.93 6.51
C GLY A 110 1.17 -18.60 7.10
N ALA A 111 2.02 -17.90 7.85
CA ALA A 111 1.69 -16.59 8.39
C ALA A 111 1.44 -15.55 7.29
N ILE A 112 2.26 -15.52 6.24
CA ILE A 112 2.07 -14.60 5.11
C ILE A 112 0.75 -14.90 4.38
N LEU A 113 0.50 -16.17 4.05
CA LEU A 113 -0.74 -16.59 3.37
C LEU A 113 -1.97 -16.28 4.23
N GLY A 114 -1.89 -16.54 5.53
CA GLY A 114 -2.94 -16.21 6.49
C GLY A 114 -3.19 -14.70 6.57
N ALA A 115 -2.13 -13.88 6.58
CA ALA A 115 -2.24 -12.42 6.59
C ALA A 115 -2.96 -11.90 5.33
N LEU A 116 -2.61 -12.44 4.16
CA LEU A 116 -3.24 -12.10 2.89
C LEU A 116 -4.72 -12.49 2.88
N ALA A 117 -5.06 -13.71 3.30
CA ALA A 117 -6.43 -14.18 3.40
C ALA A 117 -7.26 -13.32 4.37
N GLY A 118 -6.70 -12.99 5.54
CA GLY A 118 -7.29 -12.06 6.50
C GLY A 118 -7.53 -10.67 5.90
N GLY A 119 -6.57 -10.14 5.16
CA GLY A 119 -6.69 -8.88 4.42
C GLY A 119 -7.84 -8.91 3.39
N VAL A 120 -7.96 -9.98 2.60
CA VAL A 120 -9.06 -10.16 1.64
C VAL A 120 -10.42 -10.17 2.36
N VAL A 121 -10.55 -10.89 3.47
CA VAL A 121 -11.77 -10.90 4.28
C VAL A 121 -12.11 -9.51 4.79
N ALA A 122 -11.12 -8.73 5.23
CA ALA A 122 -11.30 -7.35 5.67
C ALA A 122 -11.83 -6.45 4.55
N LEU A 123 -11.30 -6.59 3.33
CA LEU A 123 -11.76 -5.86 2.14
C LEU A 123 -13.20 -6.23 1.78
N LEU A 124 -13.56 -7.51 1.86
CA LEU A 124 -14.94 -7.96 1.60
C LEU A 124 -15.91 -7.41 2.67
N ALA A 125 -15.50 -7.39 3.93
CA ALA A 125 -16.30 -6.83 5.03
C ALA A 125 -16.54 -5.32 4.86
N ASP A 126 -15.51 -4.57 4.47
CA ASP A 126 -15.64 -3.14 4.17
C ASP A 126 -16.54 -2.89 2.95
N ARG A 127 -16.38 -3.69 1.86
CA ARG A 127 -17.27 -3.62 0.69
C ARG A 127 -18.73 -3.91 1.03
N ARG A 128 -19.00 -4.93 1.86
CA ARG A 128 -20.36 -5.26 2.31
C ARG A 128 -20.97 -4.13 3.14
N SER A 129 -20.17 -3.52 4.01
CA SER A 129 -20.61 -2.43 4.88
C SER A 129 -20.96 -1.15 4.10
N ARG A 130 -20.31 -0.92 2.95
CA ARG A 130 -20.63 0.21 2.06
C ARG A 130 -21.86 -0.04 1.17
N ARG A 131 -22.23 -1.30 0.92
CA ARG A 131 -23.38 -1.67 0.07
C ARG A 131 -24.69 -1.87 0.83
N ALA A 132 -24.64 -2.14 2.14
CA ALA A 132 -25.82 -2.39 2.96
C ALA A 132 -26.52 -1.10 3.45
N ARG A 133 -26.14 0.06 2.91
CA ARG A 133 -26.64 1.38 3.25
C ARG A 133 -26.99 2.14 1.98
#